data_AF-A0A093ZV35-F1
#
_entry.id   AF-A0A093ZV35-F1
#
_cell.length_a   1.000
_cell.length_b   1.000
_cell.length_c   1.000
_cell.angle_alpha   90.00
_cell.angle_beta   90.00
_cell.angle_gamma   90.00
#
_symmetry.space_group_name_H-M   'P 1'
#
loop_
_entity.id
_entity.type
_entity.pdbx_description
1 polymer ?
#
loop_
_entity_poly.entity_id
_entity_poly.type
_entity_poly.pdbx_seq_one_letter_code
_entity_poly.pdbx_strand_id
1 'polypeptide(L)'
;MGNQLALRALLTQPPHAVLCDDRAHILEWEAGGVASLSGALVHGVVAQNGRYLTLEDVQRKVVLSDDVHACPTRVISLENTLGGSIMPLEETRRISDWARGEGIKMHLDGARLWEAVTAGAGALEEYTRCFDT
;
A
#
# COMPACT_ATOMS: atom_id res chain seq x y z
N MET A 1 8.13 4.85 -12.53
CA MET A 1 7.17 4.14 -13.41
C MET A 1 6.81 2.73 -12.94
N GLY A 2 7.64 2.01 -12.16
CA GLY A 2 7.29 0.67 -11.66
C GLY A 2 5.95 0.63 -10.91
N ASN A 3 5.76 1.54 -9.95
CA ASN A 3 4.52 1.66 -9.18
C ASN A 3 3.28 1.84 -10.06
N GLN A 4 3.34 2.71 -11.07
CA GLN A 4 2.20 2.97 -11.96
C GLN A 4 1.78 1.74 -12.77
N LEU A 5 2.75 0.93 -13.23
CA LEU A 5 2.45 -0.32 -13.93
C LEU A 5 1.86 -1.36 -12.97
N ALA A 6 2.45 -1.53 -11.78
CA ALA A 6 1.98 -2.44 -10.75
C ALA A 6 0.54 -2.11 -10.32
N LEU A 7 0.30 -0.85 -9.95
CA LEU A 7 -1.02 -0.38 -9.54
C LEU A 7 -2.04 -0.53 -10.68
N ARG A 8 -1.69 -0.20 -11.93
CA ARG A 8 -2.60 -0.38 -13.06
C ARG A 8 -2.93 -1.85 -13.34
N ALA A 9 -1.98 -2.77 -13.10
CA ALA A 9 -2.21 -4.20 -13.24
C ALA A 9 -3.15 -4.74 -12.15
N LEU A 10 -3.07 -4.20 -10.93
CA LEU A 10 -3.96 -4.57 -9.82
C LEU A 10 -5.35 -3.90 -9.91
N LEU A 11 -5.42 -2.68 -10.45
CA LEU A 11 -6.65 -1.90 -10.61
C LEU A 11 -7.27 -2.14 -11.98
N THR A 12 -8.27 -3.02 -12.05
CA THR A 12 -8.87 -3.44 -13.33
C THR A 12 -9.78 -2.37 -13.95
N GLN A 13 -10.52 -1.60 -13.16
CA GLN A 13 -11.45 -0.54 -13.61
C GLN A 13 -11.74 0.50 -12.51
N PRO A 14 -12.16 1.74 -12.84
CA PRO A 14 -12.75 2.68 -11.86
C PRO A 14 -14.21 2.33 -11.53
N PRO A 15 -14.78 2.84 -10.41
CA PRO A 15 -14.11 3.62 -9.37
C PRO A 15 -13.49 2.70 -8.32
N HIS A 16 -12.20 2.87 -8.04
CA HIS A 16 -11.52 2.19 -6.93
C HIS A 16 -10.49 3.11 -6.27
N ALA A 17 -10.18 2.80 -5.01
CA ALA A 17 -9.19 3.52 -4.23
C ALA A 17 -7.95 2.67 -3.94
N VAL A 18 -6.81 3.36 -3.81
CA VAL A 18 -5.56 2.85 -3.27
C VAL A 18 -5.35 3.49 -1.90
N LEU A 19 -5.20 2.70 -0.85
CA LEU A 19 -4.82 3.19 0.47
C LEU A 19 -3.30 3.15 0.61
N CYS A 20 -2.68 4.23 1.09
CA CYS A 20 -1.26 4.28 1.38
C CYS A 20 -0.95 5.20 2.57
N ASP A 21 0.29 5.21 3.02
CA ASP A 21 0.77 6.23 3.97
C ASP A 21 0.71 7.61 3.30
N ASP A 22 0.41 8.67 4.07
CA ASP A 22 0.30 10.04 3.55
C ASP A 22 1.63 10.57 2.98
N ARG A 23 2.76 9.96 3.36
CA ARG A 23 4.10 10.31 2.86
C ARG A 23 4.54 9.49 1.65
N ALA A 24 3.73 8.53 1.21
CA ALA A 24 4.12 7.55 0.21
C ALA A 24 4.45 8.19 -1.15
N HIS A 25 5.42 7.62 -1.85
CA HIS A 25 5.91 8.10 -3.14
C HIS A 25 4.80 8.16 -4.19
N ILE A 26 3.93 7.15 -4.23
CA ILE A 26 2.79 7.08 -5.17
C ILE A 26 1.78 8.23 -5.00
N LEU A 27 1.75 8.86 -3.82
CA LEU A 27 0.87 9.99 -3.50
C LEU A 27 1.59 11.32 -3.75
N GLU A 28 2.76 11.51 -3.15
CA GLU A 28 3.43 12.82 -3.08
C GLU A 28 4.39 13.09 -4.25
N TRP A 29 4.99 12.05 -4.84
CA TRP A 29 6.18 12.19 -5.69
C TRP A 29 6.03 11.62 -7.10
N GLU A 30 4.80 11.32 -7.52
CA GLU A 30 4.51 10.78 -8.85
C GLU A 30 3.56 11.66 -9.67
N ALA A 31 3.47 12.95 -9.33
CA ALA A 31 2.68 13.96 -10.05
C ALA A 31 1.21 13.53 -10.25
N GLY A 32 0.62 12.86 -9.27
CA GLY A 32 -0.74 12.33 -9.38
C GLY A 32 -0.89 11.17 -10.38
N GLY A 33 0.18 10.39 -10.60
CA GLY A 33 0.21 9.28 -11.55
C GLY A 33 -0.92 8.27 -11.36
N VAL A 34 -1.20 7.88 -10.11
CA VAL A 34 -2.25 6.88 -9.83
C VAL A 34 -3.63 7.39 -10.25
N ALA A 35 -3.94 8.64 -9.93
CA ALA A 35 -5.21 9.27 -10.29
C ALA A 35 -5.34 9.45 -11.81
N SER A 36 -4.29 9.93 -12.47
CA SER A 36 -4.31 10.24 -13.91
C SER A 36 -4.26 9.00 -14.81
N LEU A 37 -3.47 7.99 -14.45
CA LEU A 37 -3.22 6.82 -15.30
C LEU A 37 -4.12 5.62 -14.96
N SER A 38 -4.49 5.47 -13.68
CA SER A 38 -5.33 4.35 -13.23
C SER A 38 -6.76 4.74 -12.91
N GLY A 39 -7.09 6.05 -12.93
CA GLY A 39 -8.43 6.54 -12.60
C GLY A 39 -8.86 6.17 -11.18
N ALA A 40 -7.91 6.08 -10.25
CA ALA A 40 -8.14 5.64 -8.89
C ALA A 40 -7.93 6.78 -7.89
N LEU A 41 -8.79 6.82 -6.87
CA LEU A 41 -8.59 7.69 -5.72
C LEU A 41 -7.38 7.19 -4.91
N VAL A 42 -6.51 8.08 -4.47
CA VAL A 42 -5.46 7.72 -3.50
C VAL A 42 -5.90 8.25 -2.13
N HIS A 43 -6.01 7.34 -1.16
CA HIS A 43 -6.38 7.67 0.21
C HIS A 43 -5.13 7.59 1.10
N GLY A 44 -4.49 8.75 1.30
CA GLY A 44 -3.36 8.90 2.21
C GLY A 44 -3.79 8.82 3.67
N VAL A 45 -3.10 8.00 4.45
CA VAL A 45 -3.38 7.77 5.87
C VAL A 45 -2.17 8.16 6.71
N VAL A 46 -2.40 9.01 7.70
CA VAL A 46 -1.39 9.35 8.71
C VAL A 46 -1.30 8.18 9.70
N ALA A 47 -0.13 7.55 9.78
CA ALA A 47 0.15 6.52 10.77
C ALA A 47 0.03 7.06 12.20
N GLN A 48 -0.78 6.41 13.05
CA GLN A 48 -0.99 6.88 14.43
C GLN A 48 0.27 6.85 15.29
N ASN A 49 1.17 5.91 15.01
CA ASN A 49 2.45 5.80 15.71
C ASN A 49 3.52 6.77 15.15
N GLY A 50 3.20 7.55 14.11
CA GLY A 50 4.10 8.51 13.45
C GLY A 50 5.25 7.90 12.65
N ARG A 51 5.29 6.57 12.49
CA ARG A 51 6.41 5.83 11.88
C ARG A 51 5.96 5.02 10.68
N TYR A 52 4.99 4.13 10.85
CA TYR A 52 4.50 3.21 9.83
C TYR A 52 3.02 2.89 10.04
N LEU A 53 2.29 2.62 8.97
CA LEU A 53 0.88 2.21 9.06
C LEU A 53 0.72 0.91 9.85
N THR A 54 -0.21 0.87 10.79
CA THR A 54 -0.64 -0.38 11.42
C THR A 54 -1.89 -0.93 10.75
N LEU A 55 -2.20 -2.20 11.00
CA LEU A 55 -3.46 -2.82 10.59
C LEU A 55 -4.67 -2.01 11.07
N GLU A 56 -4.63 -1.46 12.28
CA GLU A 56 -5.71 -0.66 12.83
C GLU A 56 -5.88 0.67 12.08
N ASP A 57 -4.78 1.28 11.61
CA ASP A 57 -4.86 2.46 10.75
C ASP A 57 -5.48 2.14 9.40
N VAL A 58 -5.09 1.00 8.81
CA VAL A 58 -5.67 0.49 7.56
C VAL A 58 -7.16 0.21 7.72
N GLN A 59 -7.56 -0.61 8.71
CA GLN A 59 -8.96 -1.00 8.95
C GLN A 59 -9.88 0.21 9.16
N ARG A 60 -9.38 1.26 9.82
CA ARG A 60 -10.16 2.48 10.09
C ARG A 60 -10.42 3.30 8.82
N LYS A 61 -9.60 3.15 7.79
CA LYS A 61 -9.57 4.03 6.61
C LYS A 61 -9.94 3.33 5.31
N VAL A 62 -9.86 2.00 5.26
CA VAL A 62 -10.36 1.22 4.13
C VAL A 62 -11.85 1.47 3.93
N VAL A 63 -12.25 1.56 2.67
CA VAL A 63 -13.65 1.63 2.26
C VAL A 63 -14.03 0.28 1.66
N LEU A 64 -14.77 -0.55 2.41
CA LEU A 64 -15.28 -1.85 1.95
C LEU A 64 -16.68 -1.76 1.30
N SER A 65 -17.33 -0.59 1.39
CA SER A 65 -18.68 -0.39 0.90
C SER A 65 -18.75 -0.42 -0.63
N ASP A 66 -19.75 -1.11 -1.18
CA ASP A 66 -20.11 -1.07 -2.61
C ASP A 66 -21.26 -0.06 -2.89
N ASP A 67 -21.49 0.89 -1.98
CA ASP A 67 -22.44 1.99 -2.20
C ASP A 67 -22.06 2.82 -3.43
N VAL A 68 -23.06 3.30 -4.18
CA VAL A 68 -22.86 4.04 -5.44
C VAL A 68 -22.10 5.36 -5.26
N HIS A 69 -22.09 5.94 -4.06
CA HIS A 69 -21.35 7.15 -3.75
C HIS A 69 -19.93 6.87 -3.25
N ALA A 70 -19.61 5.61 -2.92
CA ALA A 70 -18.33 5.22 -2.37
C ALA A 70 -17.27 4.96 -3.47
N CYS A 71 -16.01 4.95 -3.04
CA CYS A 71 -14.88 4.51 -3.86
C CYS A 71 -14.18 3.37 -3.12
N PRO A 72 -14.55 2.11 -3.39
CA PRO A 72 -14.05 0.97 -2.63
C PRO A 72 -12.53 0.84 -2.73
N THR A 73 -11.87 0.57 -1.60
CA THR A 73 -10.44 0.28 -1.58
C THR A 73 -10.21 -1.11 -2.17
N ARG A 74 -9.38 -1.18 -3.21
CA ARG A 74 -9.00 -2.48 -3.84
C ARG A 74 -7.51 -2.76 -3.76
N VAL A 75 -6.69 -1.75 -3.43
CA VAL A 75 -5.25 -1.93 -3.23
C VAL A 75 -4.83 -1.22 -1.95
N ILE A 76 -3.99 -1.87 -1.14
CA ILE A 76 -3.18 -1.24 -0.11
C ILE A 76 -1.75 -1.22 -0.62
N SER A 77 -1.14 -0.04 -0.63
CA SER A 77 0.23 0.18 -1.03
C SER A 77 1.08 0.51 0.20
N LEU A 78 2.06 -0.33 0.50
CA LEU A 78 3.07 -0.05 1.52
C LEU A 78 4.38 0.32 0.84
N GLU A 79 5.11 1.27 1.42
CA GLU A 79 6.45 1.65 0.96
C GLU A 79 7.47 1.15 1.98
N ASN A 80 8.50 0.43 1.53
CA ASN A 80 9.58 -0.04 2.40
C ASN A 80 10.96 0.13 1.72
N THR A 81 11.82 1.02 2.21
CA THR A 81 11.64 1.92 3.37
C THR A 81 10.90 3.21 3.01
N LEU A 82 10.03 3.69 3.90
CA LEU A 82 9.34 4.98 3.76
C LEU A 82 10.12 6.10 4.47
N GLY A 83 10.80 6.96 3.71
CA GLY A 83 11.62 8.03 4.28
C GLY A 83 12.70 7.53 5.27
N GLY A 84 13.21 6.31 5.05
CA GLY A 84 14.15 5.61 5.94
C GLY A 84 13.51 4.83 7.09
N SER A 85 12.19 4.91 7.27
CA SER A 85 11.47 4.07 8.22
C SER A 85 11.23 2.68 7.63
N ILE A 86 11.62 1.65 8.37
CA ILE A 86 11.37 0.26 8.00
C ILE A 86 9.97 -0.14 8.44
N MET A 87 9.20 -0.74 7.52
CA MET A 87 7.95 -1.41 7.84
C MET A 87 8.24 -2.75 8.55
N PRO A 88 7.80 -2.96 9.81
CA PRO A 88 8.03 -4.22 10.51
C PRO A 88 7.41 -5.40 9.76
N LEU A 89 8.18 -6.47 9.55
CA LEU A 89 7.71 -7.63 8.80
C LEU A 89 6.44 -8.25 9.40
N GLU A 90 6.34 -8.31 10.73
CA GLU A 90 5.15 -8.82 11.40
C GLU A 90 3.91 -7.97 11.12
N GLU A 91 4.06 -6.64 11.12
CA GLU A 91 2.95 -5.74 10.80
C GLU A 91 2.55 -5.84 9.33
N THR A 92 3.53 -5.99 8.42
CA THR A 92 3.27 -6.28 7.00
C THR A 92 2.45 -7.55 6.81
N ARG A 93 2.77 -8.62 7.57
CA ARG A 93 2.00 -9.88 7.55
C ARG A 93 0.58 -9.68 8.04
N ARG A 94 0.39 -8.99 9.17
CA ARG A 94 -0.94 -8.67 9.72
C ARG A 94 -1.81 -7.93 8.70
N ILE A 95 -1.25 -6.93 8.01
CA ILE A 95 -1.95 -6.19 6.96
C ILE A 95 -2.23 -7.08 5.75
N SER A 96 -1.25 -7.85 5.27
CA SER A 96 -1.41 -8.72 4.10
C SER A 96 -2.49 -9.79 4.32
N ASP A 97 -2.46 -10.46 5.46
CA ASP A 97 -3.40 -11.54 5.79
C ASP A 97 -4.83 -11.01 5.89
N TRP A 98 -5.01 -9.87 6.56
CA TRP A 98 -6.31 -9.20 6.63
C TRP A 98 -6.79 -8.72 5.26
N ALA A 99 -5.92 -8.07 4.48
CA ALA A 99 -6.25 -7.58 3.14
C ALA A 99 -6.72 -8.71 2.22
N ARG A 100 -6.04 -9.87 2.25
CA ARG A 100 -6.48 -11.06 1.50
C ARG A 100 -7.86 -11.55 1.95
N GLY A 101 -8.13 -11.54 3.25
CA GLY A 101 -9.45 -11.89 3.79
C GLY A 101 -10.58 -11.00 3.25
N GLU A 102 -10.29 -9.72 3.02
CA GLU A 102 -11.24 -8.74 2.45
C GLU A 102 -11.19 -8.66 0.91
N GLY A 103 -10.39 -9.50 0.24
CA GLY A 103 -10.22 -9.46 -1.21
C GLY A 103 -9.47 -8.22 -1.75
N ILE A 104 -8.73 -7.53 -0.88
CA ILE A 104 -7.91 -6.35 -1.21
C ILE A 104 -6.51 -6.81 -1.62
N LYS A 105 -5.97 -6.21 -2.68
CA LYS A 105 -4.62 -6.47 -3.19
C LYS A 105 -3.56 -5.68 -2.45
N MET A 106 -2.35 -6.22 -2.41
CA MET A 106 -1.20 -5.61 -1.75
C MET A 106 -0.14 -5.23 -2.78
N HIS A 107 0.32 -3.98 -2.75
CA HIS A 107 1.44 -3.48 -3.55
C HIS A 107 2.59 -3.04 -2.64
N LEU A 108 3.82 -3.41 -3.01
CA LEU A 108 5.02 -2.90 -2.36
C LEU A 108 5.75 -1.90 -3.25
N ASP A 109 5.83 -0.64 -2.80
CA ASP A 109 6.92 0.24 -3.23
C ASP A 109 8.19 -0.17 -2.48
N GLY A 110 8.93 -1.07 -3.12
CA GLY A 110 10.14 -1.68 -2.59
C GLY A 110 11.42 -1.02 -3.11
N ALA A 111 11.38 0.26 -3.51
CA ALA A 111 12.54 0.95 -4.10
C ALA A 111 13.82 0.81 -3.27
N ARG A 112 13.68 0.63 -1.95
CA ARG A 112 14.76 0.43 -0.97
C ARG A 112 14.54 -0.78 -0.07
N LEU A 113 13.95 -1.85 -0.60
CA LEU A 113 13.65 -3.05 0.19
C LEU A 113 14.91 -3.77 0.66
N TRP A 114 15.97 -3.75 -0.16
CA TRP A 114 17.25 -4.39 0.15
C TRP A 114 17.94 -3.81 1.39
N GLU A 115 17.72 -2.53 1.65
CA GLU A 115 18.21 -1.82 2.83
C GLU A 115 17.51 -2.33 4.09
N ALA A 116 16.19 -2.56 4.05
CA ALA A 116 15.46 -3.17 5.15
C ALA A 116 15.96 -4.61 5.43
N VAL A 117 16.22 -5.38 4.37
CA VAL A 117 16.78 -6.75 4.48
C VAL A 117 18.18 -6.72 5.08
N THR A 118 19.05 -5.82 4.60
CA THR A 118 20.43 -5.67 5.10
C THR A 118 20.47 -5.19 6.56
N ALA A 119 19.48 -4.40 6.98
CA ALA A 119 19.30 -3.98 8.36
C ALA A 119 18.79 -5.10 9.29
N GLY A 120 18.51 -6.30 8.76
CA GLY A 120 18.05 -7.45 9.55
C GLY A 120 16.56 -7.41 9.91
N ALA A 121 15.74 -6.63 9.21
CA ALA A 121 14.31 -6.53 9.49
C ALA A 121 13.49 -7.75 9.03
N GLY A 122 14.06 -8.58 8.15
CA GLY A 122 13.44 -9.77 7.59
C GLY A 122 14.13 -10.20 6.30
N ALA A 123 13.91 -11.44 5.84
CA ALA A 123 14.41 -11.87 4.55
C ALA A 123 13.58 -11.27 3.40
N LEU A 124 14.21 -11.09 2.24
CA LEU A 124 13.55 -10.56 1.03
C LEU A 124 12.28 -11.35 0.69
N GLU A 125 12.38 -12.69 0.70
CA GLU A 125 11.25 -13.56 0.38
C GLU A 125 10.10 -13.46 1.37
N GLU A 126 10.38 -13.14 2.63
CA GLU A 126 9.33 -12.99 3.63
C GLU A 126 8.51 -11.73 3.38
N TYR A 127 9.19 -10.63 2.99
CA TYR A 127 8.51 -9.42 2.56
C TYR A 127 7.74 -9.66 1.26
N THR A 128 8.36 -10.18 0.20
CA THR A 128 7.72 -10.28 -1.13
C THR A 128 6.52 -11.22 -1.14
N ARG A 129 6.49 -12.27 -0.30
CA ARG A 129 5.30 -13.14 -0.15
C ARG A 129 4.06 -12.38 0.34
N CYS A 130 4.22 -11.22 0.99
CA CYS A 130 3.12 -10.42 1.50
C CYS A 130 2.42 -9.56 0.42
N PHE A 131 2.96 -9.49 -0.80
CA PHE A 131 2.47 -8.58 -1.84
C PHE A 131 2.11 -9.31 -3.13
N ASP A 132 1.21 -8.72 -3.91
CA ASP A 132 0.80 -9.20 -5.23
C ASP A 132 1.67 -8.59 -6.36
N THR A 133 2.42 -7.52 -6.06
CA THR A 133 3.34 -6.79 -6.98
C THR A 133 4.51 -6.19 -6.23
#